data_AF-A0A1G1ZTX6-F1
#
_entry.id   AF-A0A1G1ZTX6-F1
#
_cell.length_a   1.000
_cell.length_b   1.000
_cell.length_c   1.000
_cell.angle_alpha   90.00
_cell.angle_beta   90.00
_cell.angle_gamma   90.00
#
_symmetry.space_group_name_H-M   'P 1'
#
loop_
_entity.id
_entity.type
_entity.pdbx_description
1 polymer ?
#
loop_
_entity_poly.entity_id
_entity_poly.type
_entity_poly.pdbx_seq_one_letter_code
_entity_poly.pdbx_strand_id
1 'polypeptide(L)'
;MHFYAYLVGDAIFIVIWLVLFFARKDLRREMLIMSVIGSFFSPLALIFLPDYWYPDHILGNYHLGIEDYLFAFAIAGIGSVIYEAVFGKIHTLYECRKCGQKDLLIIVLAAVAILLVLTFVFNLNSIYSNYVAFLAIFLFIMLYRRDLLWQSLISGFMVGFLMFFFYQVWVAVYPGIIQHWWRL
;
A
#
# COMPACT_ATOMS: atom_id res chain seq x y z
N MET A 1 -14.75 10.68 -19.67
CA MET A 1 -15.63 10.10 -18.61
C MET A 1 -14.84 9.53 -17.42
N HIS A 2 -13.49 9.62 -17.41
CA HIS A 2 -12.63 9.01 -16.37
C HIS A 2 -12.10 9.99 -15.31
N PHE A 3 -12.35 11.30 -15.48
CA PHE A 3 -11.75 12.35 -14.63
C PHE A 3 -12.02 12.18 -13.12
N TYR A 4 -13.18 11.63 -12.74
CA TYR A 4 -13.52 11.38 -11.33
C TYR A 4 -13.28 9.94 -10.89
N ALA A 5 -12.81 9.06 -11.78
CA ALA A 5 -12.75 7.64 -11.50
C ALA A 5 -11.75 7.29 -10.39
N TYR A 6 -10.68 8.09 -10.22
CA TYR A 6 -9.67 7.87 -9.19
C TYR A 6 -10.23 8.26 -7.82
N LEU A 7 -10.80 9.46 -7.70
CA LEU A 7 -11.48 9.90 -6.48
C LEU A 7 -12.61 8.95 -6.07
N VAL A 8 -13.42 8.46 -7.02
CA VAL A 8 -14.47 7.48 -6.72
C VAL A 8 -13.87 6.19 -6.18
N GLY A 9 -12.73 5.76 -6.72
CA GLY A 9 -11.96 4.64 -6.19
C GLY A 9 -11.51 4.88 -4.76
N ASP A 10 -10.90 6.02 -4.49
CA ASP A 10 -10.45 6.41 -3.15
C ASP A 10 -11.60 6.49 -2.15
N ALA A 11 -12.75 7.03 -2.59
CA ALA A 11 -13.94 7.11 -1.76
C ALA A 11 -14.42 5.73 -1.31
N ILE A 12 -14.35 4.71 -2.18
CA ILE A 12 -14.68 3.32 -1.83
C ILE A 12 -13.72 2.81 -0.76
N PHE A 13 -12.41 3.01 -0.91
CA PHE A 13 -11.44 2.60 0.10
C PHE A 13 -11.61 3.36 1.42
N ILE A 14 -11.93 4.65 1.38
CA ILE A 14 -12.23 5.46 2.57
C ILE A 14 -13.50 4.96 3.26
N VAL A 15 -14.53 4.54 2.52
CA VAL A 15 -15.73 3.93 3.13
C VAL A 15 -15.36 2.64 3.86
N ILE A 16 -14.54 1.77 3.25
CA ILE A 16 -14.08 0.52 3.90
C ILE A 16 -13.26 0.85 5.14
N TRP A 17 -12.38 1.83 5.05
CA TRP A 17 -11.61 2.36 6.17
C TRP A 17 -12.53 2.85 7.30
N LEU A 18 -13.56 3.64 6.98
CA LEU A 18 -14.52 4.14 7.97
C LEU A 18 -15.31 3.01 8.63
N VAL A 19 -15.76 2.02 7.85
CA VAL A 19 -16.46 0.84 8.37
C VAL A 19 -15.58 0.11 9.40
N LEU A 20 -14.32 -0.16 9.07
CA LEU A 20 -13.37 -0.79 10.00
C LEU A 20 -13.11 0.09 11.23
N PHE A 21 -12.92 1.40 11.03
CA PHE A 21 -12.68 2.35 12.11
C PHE A 21 -13.83 2.43 13.11
N PHE A 22 -15.08 2.41 12.63
CA PHE A 22 -16.25 2.44 13.49
C PHE A 22 -16.55 1.09 14.14
N ALA A 23 -16.37 -0.01 13.41
CA ALA A 23 -16.63 -1.37 13.91
C ALA A 23 -15.60 -1.83 14.95
N ARG A 24 -14.31 -1.51 14.77
CA ARG A 24 -13.20 -1.99 15.61
C ARG A 24 -12.55 -0.86 16.40
N LYS A 25 -13.23 -0.46 17.47
CA LYS A 25 -12.77 0.63 18.37
C LYS A 25 -11.40 0.38 18.99
N ASP A 26 -11.05 -0.90 19.16
CA ASP A 26 -9.80 -1.41 19.69
C ASP A 26 -8.58 -1.21 18.76
N LEU A 27 -8.80 -0.98 17.48
CA LEU A 27 -7.76 -0.85 16.44
C LEU A 27 -7.57 0.58 15.93
N ARG A 28 -8.43 1.52 16.34
CA ARG A 28 -8.46 2.90 15.82
C ARG A 28 -7.13 3.62 15.89
N ARG A 29 -6.39 3.45 17.00
CA ARG A 29 -5.11 4.13 17.21
C ARG A 29 -4.07 3.65 16.20
N GLU A 30 -3.93 2.34 16.05
CA GLU A 30 -2.99 1.71 15.11
C GLU A 30 -3.35 2.09 13.68
N MET A 31 -4.63 1.99 13.34
CA MET A 31 -5.18 2.38 12.04
C MET A 31 -4.85 3.84 11.70
N LEU A 32 -5.11 4.80 12.60
CA LEU A 32 -4.80 6.22 12.36
C LEU A 32 -3.30 6.46 12.20
N ILE A 33 -2.47 5.87 13.07
CA ILE A 33 -1.01 6.02 12.99
C ILE A 33 -0.51 5.52 11.65
N MET A 34 -0.91 4.33 11.23
CA MET A 34 -0.48 3.74 9.96
C MET A 34 -1.02 4.49 8.75
N SER A 35 -2.24 5.02 8.83
CA SER A 35 -2.83 5.84 7.76
C SER A 35 -2.06 7.16 7.59
N VAL A 36 -1.71 7.82 8.69
CA VAL A 36 -0.90 9.07 8.66
C VAL A 36 0.50 8.80 8.16
N ILE A 37 1.14 7.71 8.62
CA ILE A 37 2.47 7.31 8.13
C ILE A 37 2.41 7.02 6.62
N GLY A 38 1.43 6.24 6.16
CA GLY A 38 1.25 5.93 4.74
C GLY A 38 1.06 7.19 3.89
N SER A 39 0.18 8.10 4.32
CA SER A 39 -0.05 9.39 3.66
C SER A 39 1.20 10.27 3.65
N PHE A 40 1.98 10.31 4.74
CA PHE A 40 3.24 11.04 4.79
C PHE A 40 4.25 10.54 3.75
N PHE A 41 4.26 9.24 3.47
CA PHE A 41 5.09 8.65 2.43
C PHE A 41 4.47 8.74 1.02
N SER A 42 3.25 9.26 0.85
CA SER A 42 2.63 9.44 -0.48
C SER A 42 3.47 10.22 -1.51
N PRO A 43 4.24 11.27 -1.16
CA PRO A 43 5.09 11.97 -2.13
C PRO A 43 6.14 11.08 -2.79
N LEU A 44 6.47 9.94 -2.17
CA LEU A 44 7.33 8.94 -2.77
C LEU A 44 6.76 8.54 -4.13
N ALA A 45 5.44 8.49 -4.33
CA ALA A 45 4.77 8.19 -5.59
C ALA A 45 5.39 8.86 -6.84
N LEU A 46 5.91 10.09 -6.70
CA LEU A 46 6.60 10.81 -7.76
C LEU A 46 7.85 10.10 -8.32
N ILE A 47 8.40 9.14 -7.58
CA ILE A 47 9.56 8.34 -7.97
C ILE A 47 9.11 7.00 -8.56
N PHE A 48 8.01 6.42 -8.07
CA PHE A 48 7.64 5.03 -8.36
C PHE A 48 6.50 4.86 -9.36
N LEU A 49 5.70 5.90 -9.63
CA LEU A 49 4.52 5.83 -10.50
C LEU A 49 4.63 6.51 -11.89
N PRO A 50 5.49 7.53 -12.14
CA PRO A 50 5.40 8.33 -13.38
C PRO A 50 5.47 7.56 -14.70
N ASP A 51 6.11 6.41 -14.69
CA ASP A 51 6.42 5.61 -15.87
C ASP A 51 5.39 4.54 -16.20
N TYR A 52 4.55 4.12 -15.25
CA TYR A 52 3.52 3.10 -15.51
C TYR A 52 2.09 3.48 -15.09
N TRP A 53 1.91 4.46 -14.21
CA TRP A 53 0.59 4.86 -13.69
C TRP A 53 0.37 6.37 -13.83
N TYR A 54 -0.62 6.76 -14.62
CA TYR A 54 -0.92 8.15 -14.91
C TYR A 54 -2.43 8.44 -14.82
N PRO A 55 -2.97 8.59 -13.59
CA PRO A 55 -4.38 8.82 -13.38
C PRO A 55 -4.76 10.28 -13.62
N ASP A 56 -6.03 10.52 -13.91
CA ASP A 56 -6.59 11.87 -13.96
C ASP A 56 -6.93 12.33 -12.53
N HIS A 57 -6.34 13.46 -12.09
CA HIS A 57 -6.62 14.05 -10.79
C HIS A 57 -7.52 15.29 -10.91
N ILE A 58 -8.31 15.56 -9.86
CA ILE A 58 -9.30 16.64 -9.87
C ILE A 58 -8.66 18.03 -9.91
N LEU A 59 -7.51 18.18 -9.25
CA LEU A 59 -6.77 19.44 -9.20
C LEU A 59 -5.93 19.70 -10.46
N GLY A 60 -5.95 18.79 -11.44
CA GLY A 60 -5.17 18.86 -12.68
C GLY A 60 -4.23 17.68 -12.83
N ASN A 61 -3.68 17.48 -14.02
CA ASN A 61 -2.82 16.32 -14.35
C ASN A 61 -1.40 16.45 -13.78
N TYR A 62 -1.30 16.51 -12.46
CA TYR A 62 -0.03 16.40 -11.74
C TYR A 62 0.35 14.93 -11.61
N HIS A 63 1.63 14.65 -11.40
CA HIS A 63 2.11 13.29 -11.12
C HIS A 63 1.82 12.86 -9.66
N LEU A 64 1.27 13.78 -8.85
CA LEU A 64 0.88 13.57 -7.48
C LEU A 64 -0.35 14.45 -7.21
N GLY A 65 -1.48 13.82 -6.93
CA GLY A 65 -2.73 14.48 -6.56
C GLY A 65 -3.12 14.21 -5.11
N ILE A 66 -4.20 14.86 -4.65
CA ILE A 66 -4.75 14.63 -3.31
C ILE A 66 -5.28 13.20 -3.17
N GLU A 67 -5.70 12.62 -4.29
CA GLU A 67 -6.15 11.24 -4.46
C GLU A 67 -5.08 10.24 -4.01
N ASP A 68 -3.80 10.46 -4.36
CA ASP A 68 -2.72 9.55 -3.93
C ASP A 68 -2.55 9.54 -2.40
N TYR A 69 -2.70 10.71 -1.77
CA TYR A 69 -2.64 10.81 -0.31
C TYR A 69 -3.83 10.09 0.35
N LEU A 70 -5.02 10.20 -0.23
CA LEU A 70 -6.23 9.52 0.25
C LEU A 70 -6.12 8.01 0.08
N PHE A 71 -5.65 7.56 -1.08
CA PHE A 71 -5.39 6.16 -1.36
C PHE A 71 -4.36 5.58 -0.39
N ALA A 72 -3.20 6.24 -0.24
CA ALA A 72 -2.14 5.82 0.67
C ALA A 72 -2.62 5.80 2.13
N PHE A 73 -3.42 6.78 2.54
CA PHE A 73 -4.06 6.82 3.86
C PHE A 73 -4.97 5.60 4.07
N ALA A 74 -5.88 5.35 3.13
CA ALA A 74 -6.86 4.28 3.26
C ALA A 74 -6.20 2.90 3.27
N ILE A 75 -5.31 2.62 2.32
CA ILE A 75 -4.67 1.31 2.16
C ILE A 75 -3.70 1.01 3.28
N ALA A 76 -2.88 1.97 3.71
CA ALA A 76 -1.97 1.76 4.84
C ALA A 76 -2.76 1.47 6.14
N GLY A 77 -3.87 2.20 6.36
CA GLY A 77 -4.77 1.94 7.47
C GLY A 77 -5.40 0.56 7.40
N ILE A 78 -6.06 0.23 6.29
CA ILE A 78 -6.73 -1.06 6.09
C ILE A 78 -5.73 -2.21 6.24
N GLY A 79 -4.61 -2.17 5.53
CA GLY A 79 -3.61 -3.24 5.56
C GLY A 79 -2.97 -3.48 6.93
N SER A 80 -2.92 -2.44 7.78
CA SER A 80 -2.40 -2.58 9.15
C SER A 80 -3.35 -3.31 10.09
N VAL A 81 -4.67 -3.27 9.85
CA VAL A 81 -5.68 -3.79 10.78
C VAL A 81 -6.54 -4.91 10.21
N ILE A 82 -6.54 -5.17 8.90
CA ILE A 82 -7.46 -6.12 8.26
C ILE A 82 -7.34 -7.54 8.82
N TYR A 83 -6.11 -7.97 9.13
CA TYR A 83 -5.87 -9.25 9.78
C TYR A 83 -6.53 -9.32 11.17
N GLU A 84 -6.25 -8.33 12.02
CA GLU A 84 -6.81 -8.26 13.37
C GLU A 84 -8.32 -8.00 13.37
N ALA A 85 -8.84 -7.35 12.32
CA ALA A 85 -10.25 -7.12 12.10
C ALA A 85 -11.02 -8.45 11.93
N VAL A 86 -10.42 -9.42 11.21
CA VAL A 86 -11.05 -10.72 10.91
C VAL A 86 -10.76 -11.76 11.98
N PHE A 87 -9.51 -11.87 12.44
CA PHE A 87 -9.09 -12.93 13.38
C PHE A 87 -9.13 -12.50 14.85
N GLY A 88 -9.57 -11.27 15.13
CA GLY A 88 -9.56 -10.68 16.47
C GLY A 88 -8.21 -10.07 16.82
N LYS A 89 -8.21 -9.17 17.81
CA LYS A 89 -6.98 -8.51 18.26
C LYS A 89 -6.10 -9.50 19.01
N ILE A 90 -5.10 -10.02 18.33
CA ILE A 90 -4.09 -10.86 18.97
C ILE A 90 -3.14 -9.92 19.71
N HIS A 91 -3.25 -9.84 21.04
CA HIS A 91 -2.29 -9.12 21.92
C HIS A 91 -0.93 -9.83 21.97
N THR A 92 -0.44 -10.33 20.85
CA THR A 92 0.94 -10.74 20.76
C THR A 92 1.76 -9.52 20.41
N LEU A 93 2.03 -8.70 21.44
CA LEU A 93 3.39 -8.18 21.57
C LEU A 93 4.29 -9.42 21.64
N TYR A 94 4.57 -10.06 20.50
CA TYR A 94 5.64 -11.03 20.43
C TYR A 94 6.88 -10.23 20.79
N GLU A 95 7.35 -10.42 22.03
CA GLU A 95 8.60 -9.86 22.51
C GLU A 95 9.63 -10.11 21.42
N CYS A 96 10.03 -9.04 20.73
CA CYS A 96 11.03 -9.13 19.69
C CYS A 96 12.36 -9.37 20.40
N ARG A 97 12.62 -10.62 20.75
CA ARG A 97 13.77 -10.99 21.58
C ARG A 97 15.09 -10.86 20.82
N LYS A 98 15.05 -10.58 19.50
CA LYS A 98 16.23 -10.58 18.61
C LYS A 98 16.35 -9.45 17.60
N CYS A 99 15.29 -8.74 17.20
CA CYS A 99 15.40 -7.69 16.18
C CYS A 99 15.32 -6.31 16.81
N GLY A 100 16.39 -5.53 16.70
CA GLY A 100 16.40 -4.14 17.13
C GLY A 100 15.63 -3.27 16.13
N GLN A 101 15.12 -2.11 16.57
CA GLN A 101 14.56 -1.08 15.67
C GLN A 101 15.52 -0.70 14.53
N LYS A 102 16.83 -0.86 14.77
CA LYS A 102 17.90 -0.64 13.80
C LYS A 102 17.83 -1.60 12.63
N ASP A 103 17.53 -2.87 12.85
CA ASP A 103 17.47 -3.87 11.79
C ASP A 103 16.32 -3.54 10.83
N LEU A 104 15.13 -3.23 11.37
CA LEU A 104 13.96 -2.81 10.59
C LEU A 104 14.28 -1.59 9.72
N LEU A 105 14.92 -0.57 10.30
CA LEU A 105 15.32 0.63 9.57
C LEU A 105 16.30 0.31 8.44
N ILE A 106 17.28 -0.56 8.69
CA ILE A 106 18.27 -0.98 7.68
C ILE A 106 17.59 -1.64 6.48
N ILE A 107 16.57 -2.47 6.67
CA ILE A 107 15.90 -3.14 5.54
C ILE A 107 15.02 -2.19 4.77
N VAL A 108 14.31 -1.30 5.44
CA VAL A 108 13.50 -0.27 4.76
C VAL A 108 14.44 0.59 3.92
N LEU A 109 15.57 1.02 4.47
CA LEU A 109 16.59 1.76 3.73
C LEU A 109 17.19 0.93 2.58
N ALA A 110 17.44 -0.36 2.78
CA ALA A 110 17.95 -1.25 1.75
C ALA A 110 16.94 -1.44 0.61
N ALA A 111 15.65 -1.60 0.92
CA ALA A 111 14.60 -1.74 -0.07
C ALA A 111 14.42 -0.45 -0.89
N VAL A 112 14.45 0.71 -0.22
CA VAL A 112 14.46 2.02 -0.89
C VAL A 112 15.70 2.15 -1.76
N ALA A 113 16.88 1.77 -1.27
CA ALA A 113 18.12 1.82 -2.05
C ALA A 113 18.07 0.90 -3.28
N ILE A 114 17.61 -0.34 -3.13
CA ILE A 114 17.41 -1.29 -4.25
C ILE A 114 16.51 -0.65 -5.29
N LEU A 115 15.40 -0.04 -4.86
CA LEU A 115 14.49 0.59 -5.79
C LEU A 115 15.13 1.74 -6.56
N LEU A 116 15.81 2.65 -5.85
CA LEU A 116 16.46 3.79 -6.47
C LEU A 116 17.54 3.34 -7.46
N VAL A 117 18.30 2.30 -7.11
CA VAL A 117 19.33 1.74 -8.00
C VAL A 117 18.69 1.11 -9.25
N LEU A 118 17.67 0.27 -9.10
CA LEU A 118 17.01 -0.36 -10.26
C LEU A 118 16.33 0.65 -11.18
N THR A 119 15.72 1.68 -10.60
CA THR A 119 14.97 2.69 -11.36
C THR A 119 15.92 3.69 -12.05
N PHE A 120 16.90 4.25 -11.33
CA PHE A 120 17.76 5.31 -11.88
C PHE A 120 19.05 4.81 -12.53
N VAL A 121 19.61 3.68 -12.09
CA VAL A 121 20.86 3.15 -12.67
C VAL A 121 20.56 2.18 -13.80
N PHE A 122 19.60 1.27 -13.61
CA PHE A 122 19.25 0.25 -14.60
C PHE A 122 18.11 0.69 -15.54
N ASN A 123 17.49 1.86 -15.33
CA ASN A 123 16.36 2.38 -16.11
C ASN A 123 15.23 1.35 -16.25
N LEU A 124 15.03 0.51 -15.23
CA LEU A 124 13.91 -0.42 -15.21
C LEU A 124 12.62 0.33 -14.88
N ASN A 125 11.53 -0.08 -15.51
CA ASN A 125 10.21 0.44 -15.16
C ASN A 125 9.94 0.19 -13.66
N SER A 126 9.47 1.23 -12.99
CA SER A 126 9.31 1.36 -11.55
C SER A 126 8.37 0.30 -10.98
N ILE A 127 7.45 -0.25 -11.78
CA ILE A 127 6.62 -1.38 -11.35
C ILE A 127 7.47 -2.62 -11.06
N TYR A 128 8.43 -2.94 -11.93
CA TYR A 128 9.31 -4.09 -11.76
C TYR A 128 10.32 -3.85 -10.63
N SER A 129 10.85 -2.62 -10.53
CA SER A 129 11.70 -2.20 -9.41
C SER A 129 10.98 -2.36 -8.07
N ASN A 130 9.69 -1.98 -7.98
CA ASN A 130 8.86 -2.17 -6.79
C ASN A 130 8.67 -3.65 -6.45
N TYR A 131 8.39 -4.51 -7.42
CA TYR A 131 8.25 -5.95 -7.15
C TYR A 131 9.53 -6.55 -6.56
N VAL A 132 10.71 -6.16 -7.07
CA VAL A 132 12.00 -6.62 -6.52
C VAL A 132 12.24 -6.07 -5.11
N ALA A 133 11.94 -4.79 -4.87
CA ALA A 133 12.07 -4.19 -3.54
C ALA A 133 11.15 -4.86 -2.51
N PHE A 134 9.88 -5.11 -2.86
CA PHE A 134 8.95 -5.83 -2.00
C PHE A 134 9.35 -7.29 -1.77
N LEU A 135 9.90 -7.96 -2.78
CA LEU A 135 10.44 -9.32 -2.63
C LEU A 135 11.62 -9.34 -1.65
N ALA A 136 12.50 -8.34 -1.68
CA ALA A 136 13.61 -8.22 -0.73
C ALA A 136 13.11 -8.04 0.72
N ILE A 137 12.10 -7.18 0.93
CA ILE A 137 11.45 -7.02 2.25
C ILE A 137 10.81 -8.34 2.70
N PHE A 138 10.10 -9.02 1.81
CA PHE A 138 9.46 -10.30 2.10
C PHE A 138 10.48 -11.38 2.50
N LEU A 139 11.58 -11.52 1.74
CA LEU A 139 12.65 -12.45 2.06
C LEU A 139 13.28 -12.14 3.41
N PHE A 140 13.46 -10.86 3.76
CA PHE A 140 13.93 -10.49 5.08
C PHE A 140 12.97 -10.97 6.17
N ILE A 141 11.66 -10.69 6.03
CA ILE A 141 10.66 -11.14 7.01
C ILE A 141 10.70 -12.67 7.14
N MET A 142 10.83 -13.40 6.03
CA MET A 142 10.93 -14.86 6.04
C MET A 142 12.17 -15.40 6.75
N LEU A 143 13.30 -14.72 6.64
CA LEU A 143 14.57 -15.16 7.23
C LEU A 143 14.69 -14.77 8.71
N TYR A 144 14.29 -13.55 9.07
CA TYR A 144 14.54 -12.97 10.38
C TYR A 144 13.29 -12.80 11.27
N ARG A 145 12.09 -12.76 10.68
CA ARG A 145 10.80 -12.53 11.37
C ARG A 145 9.72 -13.54 10.98
N ARG A 146 10.04 -14.82 11.14
CA ARG A 146 9.10 -15.94 10.91
C ARG A 146 7.85 -15.87 11.80
N ASP A 147 7.94 -15.20 12.95
CA ASP A 147 6.82 -14.88 13.84
C ASP A 147 5.73 -14.06 13.13
N LEU A 148 6.15 -13.08 12.31
CA LEU A 148 5.24 -12.17 11.63
C LEU A 148 4.87 -12.63 10.21
N LEU A 149 5.55 -13.64 9.68
CA LEU A 149 5.38 -14.08 8.29
C LEU A 149 3.93 -14.51 8.01
N TRP A 150 3.32 -15.28 8.90
CA TRP A 150 1.94 -15.76 8.68
C TRP A 150 0.92 -14.63 8.73
N GLN A 151 1.06 -13.72 9.70
CA GLN A 151 0.21 -12.54 9.81
C GLN A 151 0.37 -11.62 8.60
N SER A 152 1.60 -11.40 8.15
CA SER A 152 1.92 -10.56 6.99
C SER A 152 1.41 -11.16 5.69
N LEU A 153 1.53 -12.48 5.50
CA LEU A 153 1.01 -13.19 4.33
C LEU A 153 -0.51 -13.15 4.27
N ILE A 154 -1.20 -13.42 5.39
CA ILE A 154 -2.66 -13.37 5.42
C ILE A 154 -3.14 -11.94 5.22
N SER A 155 -2.53 -10.95 5.89
CA SER A 155 -2.89 -9.54 5.68
C SER A 155 -2.66 -9.12 4.23
N GLY A 156 -1.50 -9.42 3.66
CA GLY A 156 -1.19 -9.13 2.26
C GLY A 156 -2.14 -9.82 1.29
N PHE A 157 -2.51 -11.08 1.55
CA PHE A 157 -3.50 -11.80 0.76
C PHE A 157 -4.89 -11.16 0.87
N MET A 158 -5.31 -10.73 2.06
CA MET A 158 -6.59 -10.05 2.27
C MET A 158 -6.66 -8.71 1.55
N VAL A 159 -5.59 -7.90 1.62
CA VAL A 159 -5.50 -6.64 0.87
C VAL A 159 -5.46 -6.90 -0.63
N GLY A 160 -4.68 -7.89 -1.08
CA GLY A 160 -4.61 -8.29 -2.49
C GLY A 160 -5.95 -8.76 -3.04
N PHE A 161 -6.69 -9.55 -2.24
CA PHE A 161 -8.04 -9.98 -2.58
C PHE A 161 -9.01 -8.79 -2.65
N LEU A 162 -8.96 -7.89 -1.67
CA LEU A 162 -9.74 -6.65 -1.68
C LEU A 162 -9.47 -5.82 -2.94
N MET A 163 -8.19 -5.64 -3.29
CA MET A 163 -7.77 -4.94 -4.50
C MET A 163 -8.28 -5.61 -5.77
N PHE A 164 -8.15 -6.93 -5.86
CA PHE A 164 -8.62 -7.69 -7.02
C PHE A 164 -10.11 -7.46 -7.27
N PHE A 165 -10.95 -7.60 -6.24
CA PHE A 165 -12.39 -7.35 -6.36
C PHE A 165 -12.70 -5.90 -6.71
N PHE A 166 -12.00 -4.96 -6.09
CA PHE A 166 -12.11 -3.54 -6.42
C PHE A 166 -11.84 -3.30 -7.91
N TYR A 167 -10.73 -3.79 -8.45
CA TYR A 167 -10.38 -3.61 -9.85
C TYR A 167 -11.41 -4.22 -10.80
N GLN A 168 -11.98 -5.39 -10.48
CA GLN A 168 -13.04 -5.99 -11.29
C GLN A 168 -14.28 -5.09 -11.39
N VAL A 169 -14.74 -4.56 -10.25
CA VAL A 169 -15.89 -3.64 -10.21
C VAL A 169 -15.54 -2.33 -10.90
N TRP A 170 -14.34 -1.80 -10.67
CA TRP A 170 -13.90 -0.52 -11.20
C TRP A 170 -13.77 -0.54 -12.72
N VAL A 171 -13.24 -1.61 -13.31
CA VAL A 171 -13.17 -1.80 -14.77
C VAL A 171 -14.56 -1.96 -15.38
N ALA A 172 -15.49 -2.64 -14.69
CA ALA A 172 -16.86 -2.79 -15.16
C ALA A 172 -17.61 -1.45 -15.20
N VAL A 173 -17.35 -0.56 -14.22
CA VAL A 173 -17.95 0.79 -14.16
C VAL A 173 -17.27 1.77 -15.12
N TYR A 174 -15.95 1.69 -15.26
CA TYR A 174 -15.14 2.55 -16.13
C TYR A 174 -14.39 1.70 -17.17
N PRO A 175 -15.07 1.24 -18.23
CA PRO A 175 -14.43 0.45 -19.28
C PRO A 175 -13.36 1.30 -19.98
N GLY A 176 -12.21 0.68 -20.30
CA GLY A 176 -11.10 1.37 -20.97
C GLY A 176 -10.12 2.09 -20.04
N ILE A 177 -10.38 2.13 -18.72
CA ILE A 177 -9.56 2.93 -17.78
C ILE A 177 -8.14 2.40 -17.61
N ILE A 178 -7.97 1.07 -17.62
CA ILE A 178 -6.64 0.45 -17.53
C ILE A 178 -5.81 0.84 -18.73
N GLN A 179 -6.35 0.78 -19.95
CA GLN A 179 -5.63 1.16 -21.17
C GLN A 179 -5.26 2.64 -21.19
N HIS A 180 -6.00 3.49 -20.47
CA HIS A 180 -5.74 4.92 -20.41
C HIS A 180 -4.67 5.28 -19.38
N TRP A 181 -4.69 4.63 -18.21
CA TRP A 181 -3.85 5.00 -17.07
C TRP A 181 -2.65 4.08 -16.86
N TRP A 182 -2.73 2.82 -17.27
CA TRP A 182 -1.59 1.89 -17.25
C TRP A 182 -0.78 2.03 -18.53
N ARG A 183 0.44 2.52 -18.38
CA ARG A 183 1.44 2.60 -19.45
C ARG A 183 2.48 1.53 -19.20
N LEU A 184 2.13 0.27 -19.49
CA LEU A 184 3.04 -0.86 -19.46
C LEU A 184 3.62 -1.16 -20.85
#